data_AF-A0A2X2T433-F1
#
_entry.id   AF-A0A2X2T433-F1
#
_cell.length_a   1.000
_cell.length_b   1.000
_cell.length_c   1.000
_cell.angle_alpha   90.00
_cell.angle_beta   90.00
_cell.angle_gamma   90.00
#
_symmetry.space_group_name_H-M   'P 1'
#
loop_
_entity.id
_entity.type
_entity.pdbx_description
1 polymer ?
#
loop_
_entity_poly.entity_id
_entity_poly.type
_entity_poly.pdbx_seq_one_letter_code
_entity_poly.pdbx_strand_id
1 'polypeptide(L)'
;MRHHRPAVKADLSFSNPSVRAWLYQIVAISFVIGVAVYLIHNTITNLDSRGITSGFAFLDRAAGFGIVQHLIDYDQGDTYGKVFVVGLLNTLLVSVLCIVFATFIGFFVGLARLSDNWLVRKLSTFYIETFRNIPPLLQIFFWYFAVLRNLPGPRQAIDAFGLMYLSNRGLSLPARLWVKACWHLLLPCCLRFSSLRGCIAITKCIR
;
A
#
# COMPACT_ATOMS: atom_id res chain seq x y z
N MET A 1 20.59 -43.45 35.80
CA MET A 1 19.39 -44.28 35.52
C MET A 1 18.79 -43.81 34.21
N ARG A 2 18.75 -44.66 33.16
CA ARG A 2 18.17 -44.31 31.85
C ARG A 2 16.70 -44.72 31.84
N HIS A 3 15.78 -43.76 31.79
CA HIS A 3 14.36 -44.03 31.61
C HIS A 3 14.10 -44.51 30.17
N HIS A 4 13.92 -45.82 29.98
CA HIS A 4 13.31 -46.35 28.77
C HIS A 4 11.81 -46.01 28.80
N ARG A 5 11.37 -45.05 27.98
CA ARG A 5 9.95 -44.88 27.67
C ARG A 5 9.54 -45.99 26.70
N PRO A 6 8.56 -46.85 27.02
CA PRO A 6 8.09 -47.85 26.07
C PRO A 6 7.46 -47.15 24.85
N ALA A 7 7.88 -47.55 23.65
CA ALA A 7 7.29 -47.08 22.40
C ALA A 7 5.84 -47.59 22.33
N VAL A 8 4.87 -46.69 22.39
CA VAL A 8 3.46 -47.01 22.17
C VAL A 8 3.32 -47.57 20.76
N LYS A 9 3.05 -48.88 20.65
CA LYS A 9 2.67 -49.49 19.38
C LYS A 9 1.34 -48.87 18.96
N ALA A 10 1.34 -48.13 17.85
CA ALA A 10 0.11 -47.60 17.26
C ALA A 10 -0.68 -48.78 16.68
N ASP A 11 -1.55 -49.37 17.49
CA ASP A 11 -2.51 -50.34 17.01
C ASP A 11 -3.57 -49.60 16.18
N LEU A 12 -3.70 -49.95 14.91
CA LEU A 12 -4.68 -49.39 13.97
C LEU A 12 -6.08 -49.98 14.29
N SER A 13 -6.57 -49.75 15.50
CA SER A 13 -7.87 -50.22 15.97
C SER A 13 -8.89 -49.08 16.00
N PHE A 14 -10.06 -49.32 15.39
CA PHE A 14 -11.19 -48.37 15.32
C PHE A 14 -11.79 -48.02 16.69
N SER A 15 -11.42 -48.74 17.77
CA SER A 15 -11.83 -48.41 19.14
C SER A 15 -10.96 -47.34 19.80
N ASN A 16 -9.81 -47.01 19.20
CA ASN A 16 -8.87 -46.04 19.77
C ASN A 16 -9.40 -44.60 19.53
N PRO A 17 -9.58 -43.79 20.59
CA PRO A 17 -10.13 -42.43 20.46
C PRO A 17 -9.33 -41.52 19.52
N SER A 18 -8.01 -41.73 19.42
CA SER A 18 -7.12 -40.96 18.53
C SER A 18 -7.36 -41.27 17.04
N VAL A 19 -7.66 -42.52 16.69
CA VAL A 19 -7.92 -42.94 15.30
C VAL A 19 -9.27 -42.40 14.81
N ARG A 20 -10.28 -42.41 15.70
CA ARG A 20 -11.62 -41.89 15.40
C ARG A 20 -11.63 -40.37 15.22
N ALA A 21 -10.82 -39.64 16.00
CA ALA A 21 -10.63 -38.20 15.86
C ALA A 21 -10.02 -37.83 14.49
N TRP A 22 -8.96 -38.54 14.07
CA TRP A 22 -8.35 -38.35 12.75
C TRP A 22 -9.31 -38.66 11.60
N LEU A 23 -10.11 -39.73 11.73
CA LEU A 23 -11.14 -40.06 10.73
C LEU A 23 -12.16 -38.93 10.55
N TYR A 24 -12.73 -38.40 11.63
CA TYR A 24 -13.69 -37.30 11.54
C TYR A 24 -13.07 -36.03 10.97
N GLN A 25 -11.81 -35.73 11.31
CA GLN A 25 -11.12 -34.55 10.78
C GLN A 25 -10.84 -34.69 9.26
N ILE A 26 -10.42 -35.87 8.80
CA ILE A 26 -10.22 -36.14 7.37
C ILE A 26 -11.56 -36.05 6.61
N VAL A 27 -12.62 -36.64 7.15
CA VAL A 27 -13.96 -36.59 6.53
C VAL A 27 -14.51 -35.16 6.51
N ALA A 28 -14.32 -34.39 7.58
CA ALA A 28 -14.75 -33.00 7.63
C ALA A 28 -13.97 -32.14 6.60
N ILE A 29 -12.65 -32.31 6.51
CA ILE A 29 -11.82 -31.60 5.54
C ILE A 29 -12.20 -31.98 4.11
N SER A 30 -12.39 -33.27 3.82
CA SER A 30 -12.77 -33.72 2.47
C SER A 30 -14.15 -33.19 2.07
N PHE A 31 -15.10 -33.16 3.02
CA PHE A 31 -16.41 -32.56 2.80
C PHE A 31 -16.29 -31.05 2.51
N VAL A 32 -15.54 -30.29 3.31
CA VAL A 32 -15.34 -28.85 3.12
C VAL A 32 -14.67 -28.56 1.77
N ILE A 33 -13.63 -29.31 1.42
CA ILE A 33 -12.94 -29.16 0.12
C ILE A 33 -13.89 -29.50 -1.02
N GLY A 34 -14.66 -30.59 -0.91
CA GLY A 34 -15.64 -30.99 -1.92
C GLY A 34 -16.71 -29.91 -2.14
N VAL A 35 -17.25 -29.34 -1.07
CA VAL A 35 -18.20 -28.21 -1.13
C VAL A 35 -17.56 -26.99 -1.78
N ALA A 36 -16.33 -26.63 -1.40
CA ALA A 36 -15.62 -25.49 -1.97
C ALA A 36 -15.38 -25.68 -3.49
N VAL A 37 -14.93 -26.87 -3.91
CA VAL A 37 -14.72 -27.19 -5.33
C VAL A 37 -16.04 -27.13 -6.10
N TYR A 38 -17.13 -27.68 -5.55
CA TYR A 38 -18.45 -27.60 -6.17
C TYR A 38 -18.91 -26.15 -6.36
N LEU A 39 -18.76 -25.31 -5.34
CA LEU A 39 -19.13 -23.89 -5.42
C LEU A 39 -18.26 -23.12 -6.43
N ILE A 40 -16.95 -23.33 -6.43
CA ILE A 40 -16.04 -22.69 -7.39
C ILE A 40 -16.39 -23.11 -8.81
N HIS A 41 -16.60 -24.40 -9.05
CA HIS A 41 -16.97 -24.90 -10.37
C HIS A 41 -18.30 -24.31 -10.84
N ASN A 42 -19.33 -24.37 -10.01
CA ASN A 42 -20.63 -23.78 -10.32
C ASN A 42 -20.52 -22.27 -10.61
N THR A 43 -19.72 -21.55 -9.83
CA THR A 43 -19.51 -20.11 -10.02
C THR A 43 -18.80 -19.81 -11.33
N ILE A 44 -17.71 -20.52 -11.65
CA ILE A 44 -16.95 -20.32 -12.90
C ILE A 44 -17.86 -20.59 -14.11
N THR A 45 -18.60 -21.69 -14.12
CA THR A 45 -19.52 -22.03 -15.22
C THR A 45 -20.63 -20.98 -15.39
N ASN A 46 -21.15 -20.43 -14.28
CA ASN A 46 -22.15 -19.36 -14.31
C ASN A 46 -21.56 -18.01 -14.76
N LEU A 47 -20.30 -17.72 -14.45
CA LEU A 47 -19.60 -16.49 -14.87
C LEU A 47 -19.21 -16.53 -16.34
N ASP A 48 -18.73 -17.68 -16.81
CA ASP A 48 -18.33 -17.90 -18.21
C ASP A 48 -19.55 -17.78 -19.15
N SER A 49 -20.69 -18.34 -18.73
CA SER A 49 -21.99 -18.18 -19.41
C SER A 49 -22.46 -16.72 -19.51
N ARG A 50 -21.89 -15.81 -18.72
CA ARG A 50 -22.19 -14.37 -18.71
C ARG A 50 -21.08 -13.52 -19.33
N GLY A 51 -20.09 -14.14 -19.97
CA GLY A 51 -18.95 -13.46 -20.60
C GLY A 51 -18.00 -12.78 -19.62
N ILE A 52 -18.10 -13.10 -18.33
CA ILE A 52 -17.18 -12.59 -17.30
C ILE A 52 -16.02 -13.57 -17.23
N THR A 53 -14.87 -13.20 -17.81
CA THR A 53 -13.63 -13.96 -17.67
C THR A 53 -13.19 -13.97 -16.21
N SER A 54 -13.52 -15.05 -15.50
CA SER A 54 -13.10 -15.31 -14.13
C SER A 54 -11.68 -15.87 -14.10
N GLY A 55 -10.77 -15.26 -13.32
CA GLY A 55 -9.39 -15.72 -13.13
C GLY A 55 -8.36 -14.60 -13.19
N PHE A 56 -7.06 -14.93 -13.25
CA PHE A 56 -5.95 -13.97 -13.34
C PHE A 56 -5.68 -13.45 -14.77
N ALA A 57 -6.43 -13.93 -15.77
CA ALA A 57 -6.29 -13.50 -17.16
C ALA A 57 -6.54 -12.00 -17.37
N PHE A 58 -7.13 -11.30 -16.41
CA PHE A 58 -7.27 -9.84 -16.46
C PHE A 58 -5.92 -9.12 -16.35
N LEU A 59 -4.91 -9.72 -15.68
CA LEU A 59 -3.61 -9.06 -15.48
C LEU A 59 -2.89 -8.83 -16.80
N ASP A 60 -3.12 -9.67 -17.80
CA ASP A 60 -2.47 -9.57 -19.11
C ASP A 60 -3.24 -8.68 -20.11
N ARG A 61 -4.42 -8.17 -19.72
CA ARG A 61 -5.18 -7.25 -20.58
C ARG A 61 -4.58 -5.84 -20.52
N ALA A 62 -4.64 -5.11 -21.63
CA ALA A 62 -4.22 -3.71 -21.68
C ALA A 62 -5.14 -2.85 -20.80
N ALA A 63 -4.55 -1.98 -19.98
CA ALA A 63 -5.28 -1.18 -19.00
C ALA A 63 -6.10 -0.05 -19.65
N GLY A 64 -5.56 0.61 -20.68
CA GLY A 64 -6.27 1.66 -21.44
C GLY A 64 -6.45 2.98 -20.69
N PHE A 65 -5.78 3.19 -19.56
CA PHE A 65 -5.80 4.46 -18.83
C PHE A 65 -4.40 4.87 -18.36
N GLY A 66 -4.16 6.18 -18.35
CA GLY A 66 -2.90 6.78 -17.88
C GLY A 66 -2.89 7.04 -16.37
N ILE A 67 -1.76 6.78 -15.72
CA ILE A 67 -1.55 7.05 -14.29
C ILE A 67 -0.64 8.27 -14.14
N VAL A 68 -1.09 9.28 -13.39
CA VAL A 68 -0.38 10.56 -13.21
C VAL A 68 0.98 10.38 -12.54
N GLN A 69 1.06 9.52 -11.52
CA GLN A 69 2.29 9.22 -10.80
C GLN A 69 2.69 7.77 -11.08
N HIS A 70 3.85 7.54 -11.65
CA HIS A 70 4.40 6.21 -11.89
C HIS A 70 5.90 6.23 -11.64
N LEU A 71 6.37 5.31 -10.79
CA LEU A 71 7.78 5.19 -10.44
C LEU A 71 8.58 4.34 -11.44
N ILE A 72 7.87 3.58 -12.27
CA ILE A 72 8.42 2.79 -13.38
C ILE A 72 7.81 3.30 -14.68
N ASP A 73 8.54 3.14 -15.79
CA ASP A 73 8.02 3.50 -17.12
C ASP A 73 6.72 2.72 -17.39
N TYR A 74 5.60 3.44 -17.44
CA TYR A 74 4.28 2.92 -17.67
C TYR A 74 3.62 3.72 -18.81
N ASP A 75 3.03 3.00 -19.76
CA ASP A 75 2.24 3.57 -20.84
C ASP A 75 0.81 3.01 -20.82
N GLN A 76 -0.13 3.72 -21.44
CA GLN A 76 -1.56 3.37 -21.44
C GLN A 76 -1.84 2.01 -22.10
N GLY A 77 -0.94 1.55 -22.97
CA GLY A 77 -0.99 0.24 -23.62
C GLY A 77 -0.45 -0.92 -22.76
N ASP A 78 0.14 -0.65 -21.59
CA ASP A 78 0.67 -1.70 -20.72
C ASP A 78 -0.46 -2.51 -20.05
N THR A 79 -0.08 -3.69 -19.53
CA THR A 79 -1.02 -4.63 -18.93
C THR A 79 -1.47 -4.21 -17.52
N TYR A 80 -2.67 -4.64 -17.11
CA TYR A 80 -3.17 -4.39 -15.74
C TYR A 80 -2.21 -4.88 -14.67
N GLY A 81 -1.49 -5.98 -14.89
CA GLY A 81 -0.48 -6.48 -13.95
C GLY A 81 0.59 -5.42 -13.64
N LYS A 82 1.03 -4.68 -14.65
CA LYS A 82 1.99 -3.58 -14.48
C LYS A 82 1.37 -2.40 -13.73
N VAL A 83 0.11 -2.06 -13.99
CA VAL A 83 -0.66 -1.05 -13.22
C VAL A 83 -0.67 -1.40 -11.73
N PHE A 84 -0.93 -2.67 -11.37
CA PHE A 84 -0.93 -3.10 -9.97
C PHE A 84 0.43 -2.88 -9.32
N VAL A 85 1.53 -3.20 -10.01
CA VAL A 85 2.89 -2.96 -9.51
C VAL A 85 3.17 -1.47 -9.35
N VAL A 86 2.77 -0.64 -10.32
CA VAL A 86 2.90 0.82 -10.23
C VAL A 86 2.14 1.35 -9.01
N GLY A 87 0.88 0.94 -8.84
CA GLY A 87 0.05 1.33 -7.70
C GLY A 87 0.66 0.91 -6.37
N LEU A 88 1.13 -0.33 -6.28
CA LEU A 88 1.80 -0.86 -5.09
C LEU A 88 3.05 -0.05 -4.73
N LEU A 89 3.90 0.25 -5.71
CA LEU A 89 5.12 1.05 -5.50
C LEU A 89 4.79 2.47 -5.04
N ASN A 90 3.74 3.08 -5.59
CA ASN A 90 3.31 4.41 -5.17
C ASN A 90 2.79 4.41 -3.73
N THR A 91 1.93 3.45 -3.36
CA THR A 91 1.43 3.33 -1.98
C THR A 91 2.58 3.09 -1.01
N LEU A 92 3.56 2.28 -1.37
CA LEU A 92 4.73 2.01 -0.53
C LEU A 92 5.57 3.27 -0.35
N LEU A 93 5.85 4.01 -1.43
CA LEU A 93 6.59 5.27 -1.38
C LEU A 93 5.89 6.29 -0.48
N VAL A 94 4.58 6.51 -0.70
CA VAL A 94 3.79 7.45 0.10
C VAL A 94 3.74 7.02 1.56
N SER A 95 3.57 5.72 1.83
CA SER A 95 3.51 5.21 3.22
C SER A 95 4.83 5.43 3.95
N VAL A 96 5.97 5.16 3.32
CA VAL A 96 7.29 5.41 3.91
C VAL A 96 7.47 6.89 4.22
N LEU A 97 7.13 7.77 3.27
CA LEU A 97 7.24 9.21 3.46
C LEU A 97 6.33 9.70 4.61
N CYS A 98 5.09 9.22 4.66
CA CYS A 98 4.15 9.50 5.74
C CYS A 98 4.68 9.05 7.10
N ILE A 99 5.23 7.84 7.21
CA ILE A 99 5.79 7.31 8.47
C ILE A 99 6.92 8.19 8.97
N VAL A 100 7.86 8.57 8.08
CA VAL A 100 9.00 9.43 8.45
C VAL A 100 8.50 10.78 8.99
N PHE A 101 7.65 11.49 8.23
CA PHE A 101 7.15 12.79 8.66
C PHE A 101 6.24 12.72 9.90
N ALA A 102 5.35 11.72 9.97
CA ALA A 102 4.49 11.52 11.12
C ALA A 102 5.31 11.21 12.39
N THR A 103 6.41 10.46 12.27
CA THR A 103 7.29 10.17 13.39
C THR A 103 7.98 11.44 13.87
N PHE A 104 8.54 12.26 12.97
CA PHE A 104 9.17 13.53 13.37
C PHE A 104 8.16 14.47 14.05
N ILE A 105 7.04 14.76 13.39
CA ILE A 105 6.04 15.70 13.92
C ILE A 105 5.43 15.14 15.22
N GLY A 106 5.03 13.86 15.22
CA GLY A 106 4.44 13.21 16.38
C GLY A 106 5.39 13.13 17.58
N PHE A 107 6.70 12.93 17.33
CA PHE A 107 7.72 12.93 18.37
C PHE A 107 7.85 14.33 19.01
N PHE A 108 7.99 15.39 18.22
CA PHE A 108 8.11 16.75 18.77
C PHE A 108 6.84 17.19 19.51
N VAL A 109 5.66 16.93 18.94
CA VAL A 109 4.38 17.25 19.59
C VAL A 109 4.18 16.39 20.86
N GLY A 110 4.64 15.14 20.84
CA GLY A 110 4.64 14.24 22.00
C GLY A 110 5.54 14.75 23.14
N LEU A 111 6.76 15.18 22.83
CA LEU A 111 7.67 15.81 23.80
C LEU A 111 7.08 17.11 24.36
N ALA A 112 6.52 17.95 23.49
CA ALA A 112 5.90 19.21 23.89
C ALA A 112 4.73 19.01 24.87
N ARG A 113 4.00 17.89 24.78
CA ARG A 113 2.94 17.52 25.74
C ARG A 113 3.47 17.14 27.12
N LEU A 114 4.69 16.60 27.22
CA LEU A 114 5.31 16.19 28.49
C LEU A 114 6.09 17.33 29.17
N SER A 115 6.25 18.47 28.49
CA SER A 115 6.93 19.63 29.06
C SER A 115 6.22 20.16 30.32
N ASP A 116 6.99 20.54 31.33
CA ASP A 116 6.50 21.20 32.55
C ASP A 116 5.93 22.60 32.28
N ASN A 117 6.23 23.19 31.12
CA ASN A 117 5.66 24.47 30.73
C ASN A 117 4.18 24.32 30.37
N TRP A 118 3.32 24.87 31.23
CA TRP A 118 1.87 24.83 31.10
C TRP A 118 1.37 25.26 29.71
N LEU A 119 1.95 26.30 29.12
CA LEU A 119 1.51 26.84 27.83
C LEU A 119 1.77 25.86 26.68
N VAL A 120 2.99 25.31 26.63
CA VAL A 120 3.42 24.36 25.59
C VAL A 120 2.61 23.07 25.67
N ARG A 121 2.38 22.58 26.90
CA ARG A 121 1.54 21.40 27.14
C ARG A 121 0.10 21.63 26.69
N LYS A 122 -0.49 22.80 27.01
CA LYS A 122 -1.88 23.11 26.63
C LYS A 122 -2.04 23.27 25.13
N LEU A 123 -1.12 23.97 24.45
CA LEU A 123 -1.12 24.13 23.00
C LEU A 123 -0.99 22.78 22.27
N SER A 124 -0.07 21.93 22.73
CA SER A 124 0.13 20.58 22.14
C SER A 124 -1.11 19.71 22.34
N THR A 125 -1.74 19.79 23.51
CA THR A 125 -2.99 19.07 23.80
C THR A 125 -4.13 19.54 22.90
N PHE A 126 -4.30 20.86 22.76
CA PHE A 126 -5.32 21.44 21.87
C PHE A 126 -5.12 21.04 20.41
N TYR A 127 -3.88 21.07 19.92
CA TYR A 127 -3.53 20.57 18.58
C TYR A 127 -3.97 19.11 18.41
N ILE A 128 -3.50 18.20 19.28
CA ILE A 128 -3.81 16.76 19.18
C ILE A 128 -5.33 16.52 19.25
N GLU A 129 -6.03 17.14 20.21
CA GLU A 129 -7.47 16.97 20.38
C GLU A 129 -8.23 17.46 19.15
N THR A 130 -7.85 18.60 18.58
CA THR A 130 -8.49 19.13 17.37
C THR A 130 -8.35 18.17 16.19
N PHE A 131 -7.12 17.73 15.88
CA PHE A 131 -6.89 16.84 14.73
C PHE A 131 -7.50 15.44 14.89
N ARG A 132 -7.66 14.96 16.13
CA ARG A 132 -8.32 13.66 16.41
C ARG A 132 -9.84 13.73 16.42
N ASN A 133 -10.43 14.89 16.72
CA ASN A 133 -11.88 15.06 16.78
C ASN A 133 -12.49 15.53 15.44
N ILE A 134 -11.71 16.16 14.56
CA ILE A 134 -12.21 16.57 13.23
C ILE A 134 -12.37 15.32 12.33
N PRO A 135 -13.56 15.09 11.73
CA PRO A 135 -13.76 13.99 10.78
C PRO A 135 -12.72 14.04 9.64
N PRO A 136 -12.05 12.93 9.32
CA PRO A 136 -11.00 12.92 8.30
C PRO A 136 -11.54 13.30 6.92
N LEU A 137 -12.82 13.02 6.66
CA LEU A 137 -13.51 13.43 5.43
C LEU A 137 -13.53 14.96 5.26
N LEU A 138 -13.81 15.70 6.34
CA LEU A 138 -13.81 17.17 6.31
C LEU A 138 -12.41 17.72 6.04
N GLN A 139 -11.37 17.07 6.60
CA GLN A 139 -9.99 17.45 6.33
C GLN A 139 -9.65 17.30 4.84
N ILE A 140 -9.98 16.16 4.22
CA ILE A 140 -9.73 15.92 2.79
C ILE A 140 -10.50 16.92 1.94
N PHE A 141 -11.78 17.20 2.25
CA PHE A 141 -12.55 18.20 1.52
C PHE A 141 -12.00 19.61 1.66
N PHE A 142 -11.58 20.01 2.86
CA PHE A 142 -10.94 21.31 3.09
C PHE A 142 -9.72 21.48 2.20
N TRP A 143 -8.79 20.52 2.19
CA TRP A 143 -7.59 20.58 1.35
C TRP A 143 -7.91 20.55 -0.15
N TYR A 144 -8.93 19.78 -0.55
CA TYR A 144 -9.36 19.74 -1.94
C TYR A 144 -9.90 21.10 -2.43
N PHE A 145 -10.85 21.69 -1.68
CA PHE A 145 -11.51 22.93 -2.10
C PHE A 145 -10.67 24.18 -1.82
N ALA A 146 -9.94 24.24 -0.71
CA ALA A 146 -9.15 25.40 -0.33
C ALA A 146 -7.83 25.48 -1.09
N VAL A 147 -7.18 24.35 -1.36
CA VAL A 147 -5.86 24.33 -2.01
C VAL A 147 -5.95 23.82 -3.44
N LEU A 148 -6.33 22.55 -3.63
CA LEU A 148 -6.22 21.90 -4.95
C LEU A 148 -7.06 22.58 -6.04
N ARG A 149 -8.26 23.06 -5.70
CA ARG A 149 -9.14 23.74 -6.66
C ARG A 149 -8.66 25.15 -7.04
N ASN A 150 -7.91 25.82 -6.16
CA ASN A 150 -7.34 27.13 -6.43
C ASN A 150 -6.01 27.05 -7.18
N LEU A 151 -5.39 25.87 -7.26
CA LEU A 151 -4.17 25.66 -8.04
C LEU A 151 -4.50 25.58 -9.54
N PRO A 152 -3.72 26.26 -10.40
CA PRO A 152 -3.97 26.25 -11.83
C PRO A 152 -3.74 24.86 -12.43
N GLY A 153 -4.42 24.63 -13.55
CA GLY A 153 -4.30 23.40 -14.30
C GLY A 153 -2.87 23.20 -14.83
N PRO A 154 -2.48 21.98 -15.21
CA PRO A 154 -1.08 21.63 -15.53
C PRO A 154 -0.50 22.36 -16.73
N ARG A 155 -1.36 22.99 -17.55
CA ARG A 155 -0.97 23.83 -18.70
C ARG A 155 -0.63 25.27 -18.32
N GLN A 156 -0.99 25.71 -17.12
CA GLN A 156 -0.77 27.06 -16.59
C GLN A 156 -0.05 26.98 -15.23
N ALA A 157 0.87 26.02 -15.08
CA ALA A 157 1.59 25.81 -13.82
C ALA A 157 2.31 27.09 -13.40
N ILE A 158 2.20 27.43 -12.11
CA ILE A 158 2.90 28.59 -11.55
C ILE A 158 4.37 28.20 -11.41
N ASP A 159 5.22 28.96 -12.09
CA ASP A 159 6.66 28.75 -12.06
C ASP A 159 7.24 29.42 -10.81
N ALA A 160 7.52 28.61 -9.79
CA ALA A 160 8.02 29.08 -8.50
C ALA A 160 9.55 29.02 -8.49
N PHE A 161 10.18 29.90 -9.29
CA PHE A 161 11.64 30.10 -9.47
C PHE A 161 12.34 29.30 -10.59
N GLY A 162 11.64 28.78 -11.62
CA GLY A 162 12.28 28.03 -12.71
C GLY A 162 12.85 26.67 -12.29
N LEU A 163 12.64 26.31 -11.02
CA LEU A 163 13.10 25.08 -10.37
C LEU A 163 11.93 24.24 -9.86
N MET A 164 10.73 24.82 -9.72
CA MET A 164 9.57 24.14 -9.16
C MET A 164 8.30 24.57 -9.91
N TYR A 165 7.63 23.62 -10.54
CA TYR A 165 6.33 23.83 -11.18
C TYR A 165 5.24 23.32 -10.25
N LEU A 166 4.36 24.20 -9.79
CA LEU A 166 3.23 23.81 -8.94
C LEU A 166 1.94 23.79 -9.77
N SER A 167 1.26 22.64 -9.77
CA SER A 167 0.00 22.45 -10.49
C SER A 167 -1.00 21.67 -9.63
N ASN A 168 -2.26 21.58 -10.09
CA ASN A 168 -3.27 20.73 -9.47
C ASN A 168 -2.94 19.21 -9.50
N ARG A 169 -1.86 18.80 -10.19
CA ARG A 169 -1.28 17.44 -10.16
C ARG A 169 -0.15 17.30 -9.15
N GLY A 170 0.16 18.34 -8.38
CA GLY A 170 1.21 18.39 -7.39
C GLY A 170 2.40 19.24 -7.81
N LEU A 171 3.53 19.02 -7.11
CA LEU A 171 4.79 19.71 -7.32
C LEU A 171 5.66 18.92 -8.29
N SER A 172 5.96 19.49 -9.46
CA SER A 172 6.88 18.93 -10.45
C SER A 172 8.24 19.62 -10.34
N LEU A 173 9.25 18.86 -9.94
CA LEU A 173 10.65 19.33 -9.86
C LEU A 173 11.46 18.73 -11.01
N PRO A 174 12.41 19.47 -11.61
CA PRO A 174 13.30 18.97 -12.64
C PRO A 174 14.26 17.89 -12.07
N ALA A 175 14.51 16.87 -12.88
CA ALA A 175 15.15 15.59 -12.51
C ALA A 175 16.47 15.68 -11.72
N ARG A 176 17.25 16.75 -11.92
CA ARG A 176 18.57 16.91 -11.28
C ARG A 176 18.50 17.22 -9.79
N LEU A 177 17.38 17.77 -9.30
CA LEU A 177 17.20 18.04 -7.87
C LEU A 177 16.67 16.82 -7.10
N TRP A 178 15.84 16.00 -7.74
CA TRP A 178 15.28 14.77 -7.13
C TRP A 178 16.36 13.77 -6.73
N VAL A 179 17.36 13.52 -7.59
CA VAL A 179 18.46 12.58 -7.27
C VAL A 179 19.21 13.03 -6.02
N LYS A 180 19.42 14.34 -5.83
CA LYS A 180 20.12 14.88 -4.66
C LYS A 180 19.27 14.83 -3.38
N ALA A 181 17.98 15.20 -3.45
CA ALA A 181 17.08 15.14 -2.30
C ALA A 181 16.81 13.69 -1.85
N CYS A 182 16.65 12.78 -2.82
CA CYS A 182 16.43 11.36 -2.57
C CYS A 182 17.70 10.70 -2.00
N TRP A 183 18.89 11.09 -2.48
CA TRP A 183 20.18 10.63 -1.94
C TRP A 183 20.34 10.98 -0.46
N HIS A 184 20.04 12.22 -0.06
CA HIS A 184 20.19 12.65 1.34
C HIS A 184 19.10 12.14 2.28
N LEU A 185 17.89 11.82 1.80
CA LEU A 185 16.79 11.32 2.62
C LEU A 185 16.78 9.77 2.77
N LEU A 186 17.28 9.02 1.78
CA LEU A 186 17.26 7.54 1.77
C LEU A 186 18.55 6.87 2.27
N LEU A 187 19.59 7.64 2.63
CA LEU A 187 20.89 7.11 3.02
C LEU A 187 20.92 6.21 4.28
N PRO A 188 19.93 6.20 5.20
CA PRO A 188 19.87 5.15 6.23
C PRO A 188 19.17 3.85 5.79
N CYS A 189 18.49 3.79 4.63
CA CYS A 189 17.64 2.66 4.24
C CYS A 189 18.14 1.87 3.01
N CYS A 190 19.05 2.44 2.21
CA CYS A 190 19.39 1.94 0.87
C CYS A 190 20.60 0.99 0.78
N LEU A 191 20.97 0.26 1.83
CA LEU A 191 21.92 -0.87 1.71
C LEU A 191 21.27 -2.13 1.10
N ARG A 192 20.23 -2.03 0.26
CA ARG A 192 19.78 -3.15 -0.59
C ARG A 192 18.73 -2.81 -1.67
N PHE A 193 18.86 -1.77 -2.50
CA PHE A 193 17.99 -1.71 -3.69
C PHE A 193 18.67 -1.10 -4.92
N SER A 194 19.26 -1.99 -5.71
CA SER A 194 19.87 -1.78 -7.02
C SER A 194 18.83 -1.51 -8.11
N SER A 195 18.00 -0.47 -7.97
CA SER A 195 17.09 -0.03 -9.04
C SER A 195 17.15 1.48 -9.24
N LEU A 196 18.28 1.96 -9.76
CA LEU A 196 18.48 3.34 -10.21
C LEU A 196 17.67 3.72 -11.47
N ARG A 197 16.83 2.83 -12.01
CA ARG A 197 16.10 3.08 -13.26
C ARG A 197 14.73 3.74 -13.08
N GLY A 198 14.10 3.62 -11.90
CA GLY A 198 12.78 4.22 -11.65
C GLY A 198 12.79 5.74 -11.46
N CYS A 199 13.93 6.32 -11.03
CA CYS A 199 14.03 7.75 -10.77
C CYS A 199 14.10 8.59 -12.07
N ILE A 200 14.44 7.97 -13.21
CA ILE A 200 14.55 8.64 -14.52
C ILE A 200 13.17 8.77 -15.19
N ALA A 201 12.24 7.85 -14.93
CA ALA A 201 10.93 7.75 -15.59
C ALA A 201 10.03 8.98 -15.38
N ILE A 202 10.10 9.62 -14.21
CA ILE A 202 9.31 10.83 -13.88
C ILE A 202 9.66 12.01 -14.82
N THR A 203 10.83 11.98 -15.47
CA THR A 203 11.31 13.05 -16.37
C THR A 203 10.71 12.96 -17.78
N LYS A 204 10.25 11.78 -18.22
CA LYS A 204 9.76 11.59 -19.60
C LYS A 204 8.30 11.97 -19.81
N CYS A 205 7.55 12.27 -18.74
CA CYS A 205 6.13 12.61 -18.83
C CYS A 205 5.85 14.10 -19.19
N ILE A 206 6.88 14.89 -19.53
CA ILE A 206 6.78 16.28 -20.00
C ILE A 206 7.37 16.41 -21.42
N ARG A 207 7.15 15.40 -22.26
CA ARG A 207 7.20 15.56 -23.71
C ARG A 207 5.96 14.93 -24.33
#